data_AF-A0A073B003-F1
#
_entry.id   AF-A0A073B003-F1
#
_cell.length_a   1.000
_cell.length_b   1.000
_cell.length_c   1.000
_cell.angle_alpha   90.00
_cell.angle_beta   90.00
_cell.angle_gamma   90.00
#
_symmetry.space_group_name_H-M   'P 1'
#
loop_
_entity.id
_entity.type
_entity.pdbx_description
1 polymer ?
#
loop_
_entity_poly.entity_id
_entity_poly.type
_entity_poly.pdbx_seq_one_letter_code
_entity_poly.pdbx_strand_id
1 'polypeptide(L)'
;MTAMPLETLAQLDVLAQQTQLGTEGIRGWILNNLLPLLLLTVAILLLWLGGGKGDNAGVMRRVGGVFVALGIIGLAVTGAGVDIGTFIASLFATSG
;
A
#
# COMPACT_ATOMS: atom_id res chain seq x y z
N MET A 1 -41.04 -25.09 -11.55
CA MET A 1 -40.01 -24.04 -11.79
C MET A 1 -40.68 -22.71 -11.47
N THR A 2 -40.49 -22.17 -10.27
CA THR A 2 -41.07 -20.89 -9.87
C THR A 2 -40.20 -19.77 -10.42
N ALA A 3 -40.75 -18.94 -11.30
CA ALA A 3 -40.06 -17.77 -11.81
C ALA A 3 -39.74 -16.83 -10.64
N MET A 4 -38.49 -16.39 -10.51
CA MET A 4 -38.14 -15.39 -9.50
C MET A 4 -38.79 -14.06 -9.87
N PRO A 5 -39.43 -13.35 -8.92
CA PRO A 5 -40.05 -12.07 -9.18
C PRO A 5 -39.01 -11.03 -9.64
N LEU A 6 -39.42 -10.13 -10.53
CA LEU A 6 -38.54 -9.11 -11.11
C LEU A 6 -37.99 -8.15 -10.02
N GLU A 7 -38.79 -7.89 -8.98
CA GLU A 7 -38.37 -7.12 -7.81
C GLU A 7 -37.27 -7.82 -6.99
N THR A 8 -37.26 -9.15 -6.95
CA THR A 8 -36.22 -9.92 -6.25
C THR A 8 -34.90 -9.86 -6.99
N LEU A 9 -34.92 -9.87 -8.33
CA LEU A 9 -33.74 -9.68 -9.16
C LEU A 9 -33.15 -8.26 -9.02
N ALA A 10 -34.01 -7.24 -9.03
CA ALA A 10 -33.59 -5.86 -8.81
C ALA A 10 -32.96 -5.66 -7.42
N GLN A 11 -33.51 -6.31 -6.39
CA GLN A 11 -32.94 -6.24 -5.03
C GLN A 11 -31.60 -6.97 -4.91
N LEU A 12 -31.43 -8.10 -5.61
CA LEU A 12 -30.15 -8.81 -5.67
C LEU A 12 -29.08 -7.98 -6.41
N ASP A 13 -29.46 -7.26 -7.46
CA ASP A 13 -28.58 -6.33 -8.19
C ASP A 13 -28.11 -5.17 -7.30
N VAL A 14 -29.02 -4.55 -6.54
CA VAL A 14 -28.67 -3.52 -5.55
C VAL A 14 -27.75 -4.06 -4.46
N LEU A 15 -28.01 -5.26 -3.92
CA LEU A 15 -27.12 -5.89 -2.95
C LEU A 15 -25.74 -6.20 -3.54
N ALA A 16 -25.68 -6.67 -4.79
CA ALA A 16 -24.42 -6.95 -5.48
C ALA A 16 -23.62 -5.66 -5.73
N GLN A 17 -24.30 -4.56 -6.07
CA GLN A 17 -23.69 -3.25 -6.30
C GLN A 17 -23.20 -2.59 -5.01
N GLN A 18 -23.93 -2.79 -3.90
CA GLN A 18 -23.48 -2.41 -2.55
C GLN A 18 -22.32 -3.29 -2.05
N THR A 19 -22.25 -4.53 -2.53
CA THR A 19 -21.15 -5.47 -2.30
C THR A 19 -20.09 -5.32 -3.40
N GLN A 20 -19.77 -4.08 -3.79
CA GLN A 20 -18.52 -3.84 -4.50
C GLN A 20 -17.39 -4.25 -3.55
N LEU A 21 -16.85 -5.46 -3.75
CA LEU A 21 -15.73 -6.04 -3.01
C LEU A 21 -14.48 -5.20 -3.27
N GLY A 22 -14.42 -4.02 -2.65
CA GLY A 22 -13.29 -3.12 -2.73
C GLY A 22 -12.22 -3.56 -1.73
N THR A 23 -10.96 -3.47 -2.13
CA THR A 23 -9.82 -3.64 -1.21
C THR A 23 -9.60 -2.43 -0.31
N GLU A 24 -10.41 -1.36 -0.44
CA GLU A 24 -10.27 -0.12 0.33
C GLU A 24 -10.34 -0.32 1.84
N GLY A 25 -11.23 -1.19 2.32
CA GLY A 25 -11.32 -1.50 3.75
C GLY A 25 -10.06 -2.19 4.29
N ILE A 26 -9.54 -3.17 3.53
CA ILE A 26 -8.31 -3.89 3.89
C ILE A 26 -7.09 -2.98 3.77
N ARG A 27 -7.02 -2.17 2.71
CA ARG A 27 -5.97 -1.15 2.50
C ARG A 27 -5.96 -0.16 3.66
N GLY A 28 -7.11 0.40 4.04
CA GLY A 28 -7.24 1.29 5.18
C GLY A 28 -6.84 0.64 6.50
N TRP A 29 -7.26 -0.62 6.74
CA TRP A 29 -6.85 -1.36 7.94
C TRP A 29 -5.34 -1.56 8.01
N ILE A 30 -4.70 -1.93 6.89
CA ILE A 30 -3.24 -2.08 6.81
C ILE A 30 -2.55 -0.75 7.11
N LEU A 31 -2.96 0.34 6.45
CA LEU A 31 -2.30 1.63 6.59
C LEU A 31 -2.45 2.24 7.98
N ASN A 32 -3.61 2.04 8.63
CA ASN A 32 -3.89 2.64 9.94
C ASN A 32 -3.43 1.80 11.13
N ASN A 33 -3.16 0.50 10.94
CA ASN A 33 -2.78 -0.41 12.03
C ASN A 33 -1.47 -1.12 11.75
N LEU A 34 -1.45 -1.97 10.72
CA LEU A 34 -0.33 -2.86 10.46
C LEU A 34 0.95 -2.09 10.14
N LEU A 35 0.88 -1.09 9.26
CA LEU A 35 2.04 -0.30 8.85
C LEU A 35 2.67 0.46 10.04
N PRO A 36 1.91 1.20 10.88
CA PRO A 36 2.44 1.79 12.11
C PRO A 36 3.10 0.78 13.06
N LEU A 37 2.49 -0.40 13.26
CA LEU A 37 3.05 -1.45 14.13
C LEU A 37 4.36 -2.03 13.59
N LEU A 38 4.46 -2.20 12.27
CA LEU A 38 5.67 -2.67 11.61
C LEU A 38 6.80 -1.63 11.76
N LEU A 39 6.50 -0.35 11.52
CA LEU A 39 7.46 0.73 11.73
C LEU A 39 7.92 0.83 13.18
N LEU A 40 7.02 0.67 14.14
CA LEU A 40 7.36 0.62 15.56
C LEU A 40 8.29 -0.56 15.86
N THR A 41 7.98 -1.74 15.33
CA THR A 41 8.81 -2.94 15.51
C THR A 41 10.21 -2.72 14.96
N VAL A 42 10.31 -2.13 13.77
CA VAL A 42 11.60 -1.77 13.17
C VAL A 42 12.31 -0.71 14.00
N ALA A 43 11.63 0.32 14.48
CA ALA A 43 12.21 1.35 15.33
C ALA A 43 12.81 0.75 16.61
N ILE A 44 12.10 -0.17 17.27
CA ILE A 44 12.61 -0.89 18.45
C ILE A 44 13.86 -1.72 18.09
N LEU A 45 13.84 -2.43 16.96
CA LEU A 45 15.02 -3.17 16.49
C LEU A 45 16.21 -2.25 16.22
N LEU A 46 15.99 -1.08 15.61
CA LEU A 46 17.05 -0.11 15.36
C LEU A 46 17.60 0.48 16.66
N LEU A 47 16.75 0.77 17.64
CA LEU A 47 17.17 1.21 18.98
C LEU A 47 17.98 0.11 19.69
N TRP A 48 17.57 -1.15 19.57
CA TRP A 48 18.30 -2.28 20.16
C TRP A 48 19.69 -2.44 19.53
N LEU A 49 19.80 -2.28 18.21
CA LEU A 49 21.10 -2.40 17.52
C LEU A 49 22.01 -1.19 17.72
N GLY A 50 21.45 0.02 17.69
CA GLY A 50 22.21 1.25 17.87
C GLY A 50 22.62 1.50 19.32
N GLY A 51 21.70 1.24 20.27
CA GLY A 51 21.88 1.58 21.68
C GLY A 51 22.85 0.67 22.45
N GLY A 52 22.98 -0.60 22.08
CA GLY A 52 23.82 -1.56 22.82
C GLY A 52 25.30 -1.61 22.39
N LYS A 53 25.62 -1.21 21.15
CA LYS A 53 26.97 -1.32 20.55
C LYS A 53 27.49 -0.05 19.87
N GLY A 54 26.67 1.00 19.72
CA GLY A 54 27.07 2.22 19.01
C GLY A 54 27.27 2.02 17.50
N ASP A 55 26.72 0.96 16.91
CA ASP A 55 26.85 0.64 15.49
C ASP A 55 25.90 1.48 14.62
N ASN A 56 26.26 2.75 14.46
CA ASN A 56 25.49 3.70 13.66
C ASN A 56 25.52 3.35 12.16
N ALA A 57 26.60 2.74 11.67
CA ALA A 57 26.71 2.32 10.27
C ALA A 57 25.74 1.18 9.96
N GLY A 58 25.65 0.18 10.85
CA GLY A 58 24.70 -0.91 10.74
C GLY A 58 23.25 -0.45 10.87
N VAL A 59 22.97 0.54 11.71
CA VAL A 59 21.64 1.15 11.82
C VAL A 59 21.28 1.89 10.52
N MET A 60 22.18 2.72 9.98
CA MET A 60 21.91 3.50 8.77
C MET A 60 21.65 2.62 7.55
N ARG A 61 22.33 1.48 7.42
CA ARG A 61 22.06 0.51 6.34
C ARG A 61 20.63 -0.04 6.39
N ARG A 62 20.07 -0.22 7.58
CA ARG A 62 18.69 -0.70 7.76
C ARG A 62 17.68 0.41 7.59
N VAL A 63 17.96 1.60 8.11
CA VAL A 63 17.14 2.81 7.92
C VAL A 63 16.94 3.12 6.44
N GLY A 64 18.00 3.03 5.63
CA GLY A 64 17.89 3.19 4.17
C GLY A 64 16.87 2.23 3.53
N GLY A 65 16.86 0.97 3.95
CA GLY A 65 15.88 -0.02 3.48
C GLY A 65 14.43 0.33 3.88
N VAL A 66 14.23 0.88 5.09
CA VAL A 66 12.91 1.33 5.55
C VAL A 66 12.39 2.48 4.70
N PHE A 67 13.24 3.47 4.38
CA PHE A 67 12.86 4.58 3.50
C PHE A 67 12.46 4.10 2.10
N VAL A 68 13.20 3.15 1.52
CA VAL A 68 12.84 2.57 0.21
C VAL A 68 11.50 1.85 0.27
N ALA A 69 11.27 1.02 1.29
CA ALA A 69 10.00 0.32 1.46
C ALA A 69 8.82 1.30 1.62
N LEU A 70 9.00 2.36 2.42
CA LEU A 70 8.00 3.42 2.57
C LEU A 70 7.72 4.18 1.28
N GLY A 71 8.76 4.45 0.47
CA GLY A 71 8.61 5.04 -0.85
C GLY A 71 7.73 4.18 -1.76
N ILE A 72 8.00 2.87 -1.82
CA ILE A 72 7.21 1.92 -2.63
C ILE A 72 5.75 1.87 -2.16
N ILE A 73 5.53 1.79 -0.83
CA ILE A 73 4.17 1.80 -0.26
C ILE A 73 3.46 3.12 -0.61
N GLY A 74 4.14 4.26 -0.50
CA GLY A 74 3.57 5.56 -0.85
C GLY A 74 3.14 5.65 -2.32
N LEU A 75 3.95 5.10 -3.24
CA LEU A 75 3.61 5.03 -4.66
C LEU A 75 2.40 4.12 -4.92
N ALA A 76 2.35 2.96 -4.26
CA ALA A 76 1.23 2.03 -4.39
C ALA A 76 -0.07 2.62 -3.83
N VAL A 77 0.01 3.39 -2.73
CA VAL A 77 -1.15 4.03 -2.11
C VAL A 77 -1.64 5.21 -2.94
N THR A 78 -0.75 6.04 -3.47
CA THR A 78 -1.16 7.26 -4.20
C THR A 78 -1.47 7.01 -5.67
N GLY A 79 -1.00 5.90 -6.24
CA GLY A 79 -1.09 5.65 -7.68
C GLY A 79 -0.08 6.46 -8.51
N ALA A 80 0.78 7.26 -7.87
CA ALA A 80 1.76 8.13 -8.53
C ALA A 80 2.81 7.39 -9.36
N GLY A 81 2.89 6.06 -9.25
CA GLY A 81 3.78 5.23 -10.06
C GLY A 81 3.53 5.36 -11.57
N VAL A 82 2.28 5.59 -12.00
CA VAL A 82 1.95 5.77 -13.42
C VAL A 82 2.51 7.09 -13.95
N ASP A 83 2.31 8.19 -13.22
CA ASP A 83 2.79 9.51 -13.62
C ASP A 83 4.33 9.56 -13.67
N ILE A 84 4.98 8.98 -12.65
CA ILE A 84 6.45 8.87 -12.60
C ILE A 84 6.97 7.98 -13.72
N GLY A 85 6.32 6.84 -13.98
CA GLY A 85 6.69 5.93 -15.07
C GLY A 85 6.53 6.59 -16.44
N THR A 86 5.45 7.36 -16.64
CA THR A 86 5.19 8.11 -17.87
C THR A 86 6.22 9.22 -18.07
N PHE A 87 6.57 9.95 -17.01
CA PHE A 87 7.65 10.95 -17.05
C PHE A 87 9.00 10.32 -17.40
N ILE A 88 9.38 9.21 -16.75
CA ILE A 88 10.65 8.53 -17.06
C ILE A 88 10.63 8.01 -18.50
N ALA A 89 9.51 7.43 -18.95
CA ALA A 89 9.37 6.95 -20.32
C ALA A 89 9.51 8.09 -21.34
N SER A 90 9.02 9.30 -21.04
CA SER A 90 9.14 10.45 -21.95
C SER A 90 10.57 10.98 -22.09
N LEU A 91 11.47 10.70 -21.12
CA LEU A 91 12.90 11.04 -21.24
C LEU A 91 13.63 10.17 -22.27
N PHE A 92 13.11 8.99 -22.59
CA PHE A 92 13.70 8.04 -23.54
C PHE A 92 12.86 7.83 -24.80
N ALA A 93 11.59 8.24 -24.77
CA ALA A 93 10.75 8.33 -25.96
C ALA A 93 11.30 9.44 -26.84
N THR A 94 12.21 9.07 -27.73
CA THR A 94 12.68 9.95 -28.79
C THR A 94 11.46 10.44 -29.57
N SER A 95 11.37 11.75 -29.78
CA SER A 95 10.42 12.36 -30.71
C SER A 95 10.65 11.75 -32.10
N GLY A 96 9.79 10.80 -32.47
CA GLY A 96 9.58 10.36 -33.85
C GLY A 96 8.42 11.11 -34.46
#